data_AF-A0A7W5KBS3-F1
#
_entry.id   AF-A0A7W5KBS3-F1
#
_cell.length_a   1.000
_cell.length_b   1.000
_cell.length_c   1.000
_cell.angle_alpha   90.00
_cell.angle_beta   90.00
_cell.angle_gamma   90.00
#
_symmetry.space_group_name_H-M   'P 1'
#
loop_
_entity.id
_entity.type
_entity.pdbx_description
1 polymer ?
#
loop_
_entity_poly.entity_id
_entity_poly.type
_entity_poly.pdbx_seq_one_letter_code
_entity_poly.pdbx_strand_id
1 'polypeptide(L)' 'MFIVASQDASTPTDLALAAYERALEPKRLVLVPGGHYDIYVAQRSIAIAAAVEWFREHL' A
#
# COMPACT_ATOMS: atom_id res chain seq x y z
N MET A 1 -6.89 3.96 -2.40
CA MET A 1 -5.95 2.83 -2.40
C MET A 1 -4.74 3.14 -1.52
N PHE A 2 -4.32 2.20 -0.68
CA PHE A 2 -3.09 2.22 0.12
C PHE A 2 -2.26 0.97 -0.18
N ILE A 3 -0.97 1.12 -0.46
CA ILE A 3 -0.01 0.01 -0.57
C ILE A 3 1.02 0.21 0.54
N VAL A 4 1.05 -0.68 1.51
CA VAL A 4 1.76 -0.48 2.78
C VAL A 4 2.74 -1.63 3.02
N ALA A 5 3.96 -1.30 3.40
CA ALA A 5 4.95 -2.29 3.82
C ALA A 5 4.68 -2.74 5.27
N SER A 6 4.80 -4.04 5.54
CA SER A 6 4.45 -4.65 6.83
C SER A 6 5.36 -4.27 8.01
N GLN A 7 6.60 -3.84 7.73
CA GLN A 7 7.66 -3.55 8.69
C GLN A 7 8.32 -2.21 8.34
N ASP A 8 7.51 -1.21 8.04
CA ASP A 8 7.98 0.10 7.64
C ASP A 8 8.33 0.94 8.87
N ALA A 9 9.60 1.31 9.01
CA ALA A 9 10.08 2.19 10.09
C ALA A 9 10.15 3.67 9.67
N SER A 10 10.12 3.98 8.37
CA SER A 10 10.20 5.34 7.84
C SER A 10 8.82 6.00 7.79
N THR A 11 7.81 5.25 7.38
CA THR A 11 6.39 5.59 7.49
C THR A 11 5.69 4.47 8.26
N PRO A 12 5.62 4.56 9.61
CA PRO A 12 5.16 3.47 10.47
C PRO A 12 3.89 2.78 9.97
N THR A 13 3.98 1.46 9.80
CA THR A 13 2.90 0.62 9.25
C THR A 13 1.58 0.81 10.00
N ASP A 14 1.63 0.87 11.33
CA ASP A 14 0.46 1.06 12.19
C ASP A 14 -0.25 2.40 11.93
N LEU A 15 0.50 3.48 11.73
CA LEU A 15 -0.05 4.79 11.40
C LEU A 15 -0.69 4.80 10.01
N ALA A 16 -0.07 4.13 9.03
CA ALA A 16 -0.64 3.99 7.69
C ALA A 16 -1.95 3.18 7.70
N LEU A 17 -1.99 2.08 8.47
CA LEU A 17 -3.20 1.28 8.66
C LEU A 17 -4.30 2.06 9.38
N ALA A 18 -3.96 2.81 10.44
CA ALA A 18 -4.91 3.66 11.13
C ALA A 18 -5.48 4.75 10.21
N ALA A 19 -4.67 5.31 9.30
CA ALA A 19 -5.15 6.25 8.29
C ALA A 19 -6.09 5.59 7.28
N TYR A 20 -5.78 4.37 6.83
CA TYR A 20 -6.65 3.57 5.96
C TYR A 20 -8.02 3.30 6.58
N GLU A 21 -8.07 2.94 7.88
CA GLU A 21 -9.33 2.70 8.58
C GLU A 21 -10.22 3.95 8.61
N ARG A 22 -9.64 5.15 8.77
CA ARG A 22 -10.38 6.42 8.74
C ARG A 22 -10.79 6.88 7.34
N ALA A 23 -10.15 6.38 6.28
CA ALA A 23 -10.50 6.76 4.93
C ALA A 23 -11.93 6.31 4.57
N LEU A 24 -12.63 7.09 3.74
CA LEU A 24 -13.96 6.75 3.23
C LEU A 24 -13.86 5.82 2.02
N GLU A 25 -15.00 5.23 1.64
CA GLU A 25 -15.13 4.40 0.44
C GLU A 25 -15.26 5.24 -0.85
N PRO A 26 -14.85 4.70 -2.02
CA PRO A 26 -14.21 3.40 -2.21
C PRO A 26 -12.72 3.41 -1.80
N LYS A 27 -12.28 2.41 -1.03
CA LYS A 27 -10.87 2.23 -0.65
C LYS A 27 -10.43 0.77 -0.79
N ARG A 28 -9.11 0.60 -0.89
CA ARG A 28 -8.45 -0.71 -0.99
C ARG A 28 -7.10 -0.64 -0.28
N LEU A 29 -6.75 -1.69 0.45
CA LEU A 29 -5.46 -1.87 1.12
C LEU A 29 -4.73 -3.06 0.51
N VAL A 30 -3.45 -2.87 0.21
CA VAL A 30 -2.51 -3.95 -0.15
C VAL A 30 -1.35 -3.89 0.83
N LEU A 31 -1.27 -4.89 1.72
CA LEU A 31 -0.16 -5.04 2.64
C LEU A 31 0.91 -5.94 1.99
N VAL A 32 2.14 -5.46 1.90
CA VAL A 32 3.27 -6.22 1.32
C VAL A 32 4.34 -6.52 2.38
N PRO A 33 5.00 -7.68 2.34
CA PRO A 33 6.05 -8.01 3.29
C PRO A 33 7.29 -7.14 3.08
N GLY A 34 8.00 -6.82 4.18
CA GLY A 34 9.23 -6.04 4.15
C GLY A 34 9.08 -4.62 4.70
N GLY A 35 10.15 -3.84 4.55
CA GLY A 35 10.26 -2.44 4.99
C GLY A 35 9.95 -1.42 3.89
N HIS A 36 10.14 -0.14 4.20
CA HIS A 36 9.74 0.99 3.35
C HIS A 36 10.14 0.83 1.87
N TYR A 37 11.40 0.45 1.64
CA TYR A 37 11.96 0.40 0.30
C TYR A 37 11.65 -0.90 -0.45
N ASP A 38 11.19 -1.95 0.25
CA ASP A 38 10.87 -3.24 -0.39
C ASP A 38 9.73 -3.10 -1.42
N ILE A 39 8.83 -2.13 -1.24
CA ILE A 39 7.78 -1.76 -2.22
C ILE A 39 8.39 -1.42 -3.58
N TYR A 40 9.59 -0.85 -3.62
CA TYR A 40 10.26 -0.43 -4.85
C TYR A 40 11.23 -1.48 -5.40
N VAL A 41 11.64 -2.46 -4.59
CA VAL A 41 12.63 -3.50 -4.98
C VAL A 41 12.02 -4.90 -4.98
N ALA A 42 11.88 -5.53 -3.81
CA ALA A 42 11.47 -6.93 -3.69
C ALA A 42 9.98 -7.14 -4.02
N GLN A 43 9.13 -6.15 -3.69
CA GLN A 43 7.68 -6.18 -3.85
C GLN A 43 7.19 -5.26 -4.99
N ARG A 44 8.12 -4.81 -5.85
CA ARG A 44 7.83 -3.88 -6.95
C ARG A 44 6.72 -4.36 -7.87
N SER A 45 6.74 -5.63 -8.24
CA SER A 45 5.72 -6.22 -9.13
C SER A 45 4.33 -6.16 -8.52
N ILE A 46 4.20 -6.50 -7.23
CA ILE A 46 2.94 -6.47 -6.49
C ILE A 46 2.43 -5.02 -6.38
N ALA A 47 3.31 -4.09 -6.01
CA ALA A 47 2.95 -2.69 -5.84
C ALA A 47 2.48 -2.05 -7.17
N ILE A 48 3.21 -2.29 -8.26
CA ILE A 48 2.83 -1.78 -9.59
C ILE A 48 1.50 -2.38 -10.05
N ALA A 49 1.33 -3.70 -9.93
CA ALA A 49 0.10 -4.37 -10.37
C ALA A 49 -1.12 -3.82 -9.63
N ALA A 50 -1.04 -3.69 -8.31
CA ALA A 50 -2.11 -3.13 -7.48
C ALA A 50 -2.46 -1.69 -7.85
N ALA A 51 -1.46 -0.83 -8.09
CA ALA A 51 -1.69 0.55 -8.50
C ALA A 51 -2.35 0.65 -9.87
N VAL A 52 -1.86 -0.12 -10.85
CA VAL A 52 -2.40 -0.14 -12.21
C VAL A 52 -3.85 -0.65 -12.23
N GLU A 53 -4.15 -1.71 -11.48
CA GLU A 53 -5.51 -2.23 -11.36
C GLU A 53 -6.47 -1.19 -10.77
N TRP A 54 -6.07 -0.53 -9.68
CA TRP A 54 -6.86 0.54 -9.08
C TRP A 54 -7.17 1.67 -10.07
N PHE A 55 -6.14 2.12 -10.80
CA PHE A 55 -6.33 3.17 -11.80
C PHE A 55 -7.21 2.73 -12.96
N ARG A 56 -7.13 1.48 -13.43
CA ARG A 56 -8.04 0.97 -14.47
C ARG A 56 -9.51 0.98 -14.06
N GLU A 57 -9.79 0.81 -12.77
CA GLU A 57 -11.15 0.80 -12.25
C GLU A 57 -11.71 2.20 -11.96
N HIS A 58 -10.85 3.18 -11.68
CA HIS A 58 -11.26 4.48 -11.10
C HIS A 58 -10.74 5.72 -11.84
N LEU A 59 -9.99 5.58 -12.93
CA LEU A 59 -9.58 6.65 -13.85
C LEU A 59 -9.97 6.32 -15.29
#